data_AF-C6HBQ3-F1
#
_entry.id   AF-C6HBQ3-F1
#
_cell.length_a   1.000
_cell.length_b   1.000
_cell.length_c   1.000
_cell.angle_alpha   90.00
_cell.angle_beta   90.00
_cell.angle_gamma   90.00
#
_symmetry.space_group_name_H-M   'P 1'
#
loop_
_entity.id
_entity.type
_entity.pdbx_description
1 polymer ?
#
loop_
_entity_poly.entity_id
_entity_poly.type
_entity_poly.pdbx_seq_one_letter_code
_entity_poly.pdbx_strand_id
1 'polypeptide(L)'
;MSSTRALHANDLLLPVTEIRVTMHTLGIIFESDMRSKNHTSIYLLTGQRSSVQLNMIKANPTAVMGTLERKFCPYEMSNTALHNIDLRAIEGLTVGKTIDLLEQKGRDKYQLAPSGVGCRFWV
;
A
#
# COMPACT_ATOMS: atom_id res chain seq x y z
N MET A 1 8.64 -20.78 6.41
CA MET A 1 7.65 -19.69 6.56
C MET A 1 7.84 -18.75 5.39
N SER A 2 6.79 -18.45 4.63
CA SER A 2 6.90 -17.51 3.50
C SER A 2 7.11 -16.10 4.06
N SER A 3 8.02 -15.32 3.47
CA SER A 3 8.29 -13.93 3.85
C SER A 3 7.65 -12.95 2.85
N THR A 4 7.50 -11.69 3.25
CA THR A 4 7.14 -10.62 2.31
C THR A 4 8.22 -10.52 1.23
N ARG A 5 7.81 -10.41 -0.04
CA ARG A 5 8.72 -10.41 -1.19
C ARG A 5 8.23 -9.49 -2.31
N ALA A 6 9.08 -9.24 -3.31
CA ALA A 6 8.67 -8.58 -4.54
C ALA A 6 7.59 -9.40 -5.29
N LEU A 7 6.77 -8.72 -6.08
CA LEU A 7 5.81 -9.38 -6.97
C LEU A 7 6.53 -10.14 -8.09
N HIS A 8 6.04 -11.32 -8.38
CA HIS A 8 6.37 -12.12 -9.55
C HIS A 8 5.23 -12.05 -10.57
N ALA A 9 5.49 -12.43 -11.83
CA ALA A 9 4.49 -12.38 -12.90
C ALA A 9 3.19 -13.14 -12.54
N ASN A 10 3.30 -14.29 -11.88
CA ASN A 10 2.14 -15.09 -11.47
C ASN A 10 1.28 -14.40 -10.39
N ASP A 11 1.86 -13.51 -9.58
CA ASP A 11 1.08 -12.79 -8.56
C ASP A 11 0.10 -11.80 -9.20
N LEU A 12 0.37 -11.33 -10.42
CA LEU A 12 -0.52 -10.43 -11.16
C LEU A 12 -1.85 -11.09 -11.57
N LEU A 13 -1.86 -12.42 -11.64
CA LEU A 13 -3.03 -13.22 -11.98
C LEU A 13 -3.90 -13.53 -10.75
N LEU A 14 -3.43 -13.24 -9.54
CA LEU A 14 -4.18 -13.51 -8.32
C LEU A 14 -5.50 -12.70 -8.33
N PRO A 15 -6.64 -13.35 -8.01
CA PRO A 15 -7.91 -12.65 -7.88
C PRO A 15 -7.86 -11.72 -6.68
N VAL A 16 -8.56 -10.59 -6.75
CA VAL A 16 -8.73 -9.68 -5.61
C VAL A 16 -10.14 -9.87 -5.06
N THR A 17 -10.26 -10.23 -3.79
CA THR A 17 -11.56 -10.41 -3.11
C THR A 17 -12.01 -9.14 -2.39
N GLU A 18 -11.05 -8.44 -1.79
CA GLU A 18 -11.26 -7.20 -1.06
C GLU A 18 -10.09 -6.23 -1.33
N ILE A 19 -10.41 -4.95 -1.38
CA ILE A 19 -9.44 -3.87 -1.36
C ILE A 19 -9.49 -3.26 0.03
N ARG A 20 -8.42 -3.43 0.80
CA ARG A 20 -8.28 -2.94 2.16
C ARG A 20 -7.38 -1.72 2.19
N VAL A 21 -7.88 -0.60 2.67
CA VAL A 21 -7.08 0.57 3.01
C VAL A 21 -6.66 0.46 4.47
N THR A 22 -5.36 0.39 4.73
CA THR A 22 -4.82 0.24 6.08
C THR A 22 -4.11 1.51 6.52
N MET A 23 -4.54 2.08 7.64
CA MET A 23 -3.80 3.13 8.35
C MET A 23 -2.83 2.47 9.33
N HIS A 24 -1.54 2.74 9.17
CA HIS A 24 -0.46 2.16 9.94
C HIS A 24 0.02 3.10 11.04
N THR A 25 0.48 2.51 12.15
CA THR A 25 1.38 3.22 13.07
C THR A 25 2.78 3.30 12.46
N LEU A 26 3.39 4.50 12.49
CA LEU A 26 4.83 4.66 12.20
C LEU A 26 5.70 4.51 13.47
N GLY A 27 5.09 4.19 14.61
CA GLY A 27 5.77 4.13 15.91
C GLY A 27 6.16 5.51 16.46
N ILE A 28 6.83 5.50 17.62
CA ILE A 28 7.41 6.71 18.24
C ILE A 28 8.84 6.86 17.72
N ILE A 29 9.06 7.78 16.79
CA ILE A 29 10.41 8.11 16.27
C ILE A 29 11.20 8.95 17.30
N PHE A 30 10.53 9.85 18.04
CA PHE A 30 11.06 10.60 19.20
C PHE A 30 9.90 11.16 20.04
N GLU A 31 10.13 11.42 21.33
CA GLU A 31 9.11 11.81 22.34
C GLU A 31 8.37 13.12 22.03
N SER A 32 9.01 14.05 21.31
CA SER A 32 8.46 15.38 21.00
C SER A 32 7.75 15.50 19.65
N ASP A 33 7.53 14.39 18.95
CA ASP A 33 7.01 14.42 17.57
C ASP A 33 5.48 14.60 17.53
N MET A 34 5.04 15.81 17.20
CA MET A 34 3.62 16.19 17.11
C MET A 34 2.99 15.98 15.72
N ARG A 35 3.69 15.36 14.76
CA ARG A 35 3.12 15.10 13.43
C ARG A 35 2.02 14.04 13.53
N SER A 36 0.91 14.17 12.80
CA SER A 36 0.00 13.03 12.56
C SER A 36 0.79 11.97 11.79
N LYS A 37 1.31 10.94 12.44
CA LYS A 37 2.28 9.98 11.86
C LYS A 37 1.64 8.70 11.31
N ASN A 38 0.35 8.71 10.97
CA ASN A 38 -0.19 7.56 10.29
C ASN A 38 0.27 7.56 8.82
N HIS A 39 0.58 6.36 8.34
CA HIS A 39 0.89 6.11 6.94
C HIS A 39 -0.19 5.18 6.38
N THR A 40 -0.64 5.43 5.16
CA THR A 40 -1.73 4.64 4.58
C THR A 40 -1.19 3.81 3.42
N SER A 41 -1.54 2.52 3.38
CA SER A 41 -1.27 1.67 2.23
C SER A 41 -2.53 0.91 1.81
N ILE A 42 -2.53 0.40 0.58
CA ILE A 42 -3.63 -0.41 0.05
C ILE A 42 -3.17 -1.86 0.03
N TYR A 43 -4.00 -2.76 0.53
CA TYR A 43 -3.84 -4.20 0.47
C TYR A 43 -4.89 -4.79 -0.45
N LEU A 44 -4.45 -5.45 -1.51
CA LEU A 44 -5.31 -6.28 -2.36
C LEU A 44 -5.35 -7.67 -1.73
N LEU A 45 -6.46 -8.05 -1.11
CA LEU A 45 -6.58 -9.37 -0.49
C LEU A 45 -6.79 -10.41 -1.60
N THR A 46 -5.92 -11.41 -1.65
CA THR A 46 -5.87 -12.38 -2.76
C THR A 46 -6.49 -13.73 -2.42
N GLY A 47 -7.18 -13.80 -1.28
CA GLY A 47 -7.61 -15.06 -0.67
C GLY A 47 -6.42 -15.84 -0.09
N GLN A 48 -6.73 -16.95 0.58
CA GLN A 48 -5.74 -17.86 1.16
C GLN A 48 -4.79 -17.22 2.20
N ARG A 49 -5.26 -16.21 2.95
CA ARG A 49 -4.45 -15.53 3.98
C ARG A 49 -3.25 -14.79 3.38
N SER A 50 -3.40 -14.25 2.18
CA SER A 50 -2.36 -13.49 1.48
C SER A 50 -2.90 -12.20 0.90
N SER A 51 -1.99 -11.27 0.62
CA SER A 51 -2.32 -9.99 0.01
C SER A 51 -1.18 -9.43 -0.82
N VAL A 52 -1.48 -8.43 -1.63
CA VAL A 52 -0.50 -7.57 -2.28
C VAL A 52 -0.59 -6.17 -1.71
N GLN A 53 0.49 -5.68 -1.12
CA GLN A 53 0.59 -4.32 -0.62
C GLN A 53 1.01 -3.38 -1.76
N LEU A 54 0.23 -2.32 -1.95
CA LEU A 54 0.55 -1.16 -2.77
C LEU A 54 0.82 0.00 -1.83
N ASN A 55 2.04 0.51 -1.88
CA ASN A 55 2.56 1.40 -0.87
C ASN A 55 3.30 2.59 -1.48
N MET A 56 2.79 3.80 -1.27
CA MET A 56 3.46 5.02 -1.73
C MET A 56 4.44 5.52 -0.69
N ILE A 57 5.74 5.36 -0.95
CA ILE A 57 6.81 5.77 -0.04
C ILE A 57 7.60 6.95 -0.58
N LYS A 58 8.42 7.52 0.30
CA LYS A 58 9.43 8.50 -0.07
C LYS A 58 10.77 7.79 -0.26
N ALA A 59 11.39 7.88 -1.44
CA ALA A 59 12.67 7.20 -1.71
C ALA A 59 13.83 7.68 -0.82
N ASN A 60 13.84 8.97 -0.45
CA ASN A 60 14.81 9.58 0.44
C ASN A 60 14.26 10.89 1.05
N PRO A 61 14.88 11.48 2.10
CA PRO A 61 14.35 12.65 2.80
C PRO A 61 14.10 13.90 1.94
N THR A 62 14.72 14.02 0.76
CA THR A 62 14.58 15.19 -0.13
C THR A 62 13.74 14.91 -1.38
N ALA A 63 13.30 13.67 -1.59
CA ALA A 63 12.49 13.30 -2.74
C ALA A 63 11.18 14.09 -2.80
N VAL A 64 10.87 14.65 -3.96
CA VAL A 64 9.61 15.37 -4.23
C VAL A 64 8.56 14.48 -4.90
N MET A 65 8.98 13.34 -5.45
CA MET A 65 8.10 12.32 -6.04
C MET A 65 8.00 11.12 -5.11
N GLY A 66 6.81 10.53 -5.07
CA GLY A 66 6.57 9.26 -4.42
C GLY A 66 7.13 8.09 -5.22
N THR A 67 7.41 6.99 -4.54
CA THR A 67 7.78 5.71 -5.14
C THR A 67 6.72 4.68 -4.76
N LEU A 68 6.01 4.16 -5.76
CA LEU A 68 5.03 3.11 -5.56
C LEU A 68 5.73 1.76 -5.40
N GLU A 69 5.85 1.29 -4.16
CA GLU A 69 6.26 -0.06 -3.85
C GLU A 69 5.11 -1.06 -4.01
N ARG A 70 5.45 -2.27 -4.46
CA ARG A 70 4.52 -3.38 -4.67
C ARG A 70 5.12 -4.64 -4.08
N LYS A 71 4.45 -5.25 -3.11
CA LYS A 71 4.98 -6.39 -2.36
C LYS A 71 3.92 -7.46 -2.20
N PHE A 72 4.30 -8.71 -2.40
CA PHE A 72 3.50 -9.85 -1.97
C PHE A 72 3.67 -10.05 -0.46
N CYS A 73 2.55 -10.19 0.25
CA CYS A 73 2.48 -10.37 1.68
C CYS A 73 1.79 -11.72 1.98
N PRO A 74 2.44 -12.65 2.71
CA PRO A 74 1.84 -13.92 3.12
C PRO A 74 0.91 -13.75 4.34
N TYR A 75 0.17 -12.64 4.38
CA TYR A 75 -0.78 -12.26 5.42
C TYR A 75 -1.81 -11.29 4.83
N GLU A 76 -2.99 -11.20 5.44
CA GLU A 76 -4.04 -10.20 5.10
C GLU A 76 -4.06 -9.01 6.06
N MET A 77 -3.47 -9.15 7.24
CA MET A 77 -3.44 -8.13 8.28
C MET A 77 -2.00 -7.78 8.63
N SER A 78 -1.66 -6.51 8.46
CA SER A 78 -0.36 -5.97 8.87
C SER A 78 -0.28 -5.87 10.39
N ASN A 79 0.89 -6.17 10.97
CA ASN A 79 1.14 -6.01 12.40
C ASN A 79 1.21 -4.54 12.86
N THR A 80 1.28 -3.59 11.92
CA THR A 80 1.25 -2.15 12.20
C THR A 80 -0.12 -1.52 11.93
N ALA A 81 -1.13 -2.31 11.55
CA ALA A 81 -2.47 -1.81 11.28
C ALA A 81 -3.10 -1.22 12.55
N LEU A 82 -3.52 0.04 12.47
CA LEU A 82 -4.34 0.70 13.49
C LEU A 82 -5.82 0.68 13.11
N HIS A 83 -6.11 0.82 11.81
CA HIS A 83 -7.46 0.83 11.30
C HIS A 83 -7.48 0.35 9.85
N ASN A 84 -8.53 -0.39 9.50
CA ASN A 84 -8.74 -0.92 8.15
C ASN A 84 -10.11 -0.46 7.64
N ILE A 85 -10.16 -0.03 6.38
CA ILE A 85 -11.39 0.22 5.63
C ILE A 85 -11.42 -0.77 4.47
N ASP A 86 -12.43 -1.64 4.46
CA ASP A 86 -12.53 -2.72 3.49
C ASP A 86 -13.60 -2.42 2.43
N LEU A 87 -13.22 -2.55 1.17
CA LEU A 87 -14.09 -2.42 0.01
C LEU A 87 -14.16 -3.75 -0.72
N ARG A 88 -15.38 -4.25 -0.95
CA ARG A 88 -15.57 -5.50 -1.70
C ARG A 88 -15.14 -5.31 -3.14
N ALA A 89 -14.29 -6.20 -3.65
CA ALA A 89 -13.89 -6.17 -5.05
C ALA A 89 -15.03 -6.64 -5.97
N ILE A 90 -15.04 -6.10 -7.19
CA ILE A 90 -15.90 -6.60 -8.26
C ILE A 90 -15.40 -7.96 -8.76
N GLU A 91 -16.29 -8.76 -9.32
CA GLU A 91 -15.94 -10.06 -9.90
C GLU A 91 -14.92 -9.91 -11.04
N GLY A 92 -13.95 -10.82 -11.09
CA GLY A 92 -12.91 -10.84 -12.13
C GLY A 92 -11.82 -9.77 -12.00
N LEU A 93 -11.79 -9.01 -10.90
CA LEU A 93 -10.67 -8.13 -10.57
C LEU A 93 -9.43 -8.95 -10.18
N THR A 94 -8.27 -8.59 -10.74
CA THR A 94 -6.98 -9.20 -10.41
C THR A 94 -5.99 -8.15 -9.92
N VAL A 95 -4.91 -8.61 -9.30
CA VAL A 95 -3.79 -7.75 -8.88
C VAL A 95 -3.26 -6.95 -10.07
N GLY A 96 -3.01 -7.60 -11.20
CA GLY A 96 -2.52 -6.96 -12.43
C GLY A 96 -3.47 -5.87 -12.93
N LYS A 97 -4.77 -6.17 -13.08
CA LYS A 97 -5.77 -5.18 -13.51
C LYS A 97 -5.83 -3.96 -12.58
N THR A 98 -5.63 -4.17 -11.28
CA THR A 98 -5.64 -3.08 -10.30
C THR A 98 -4.39 -2.19 -10.44
N ILE A 99 -3.22 -2.80 -10.63
CA ILE A 99 -1.96 -2.08 -10.86
C ILE A 99 -2.01 -1.31 -12.19
N ASP A 100 -2.47 -1.95 -13.26
CA ASP A 100 -2.60 -1.33 -14.59
C ASP A 100 -3.52 -0.10 -14.51
N LEU A 101 -4.64 -0.20 -13.79
CA LEU A 101 -5.55 0.93 -13.59
C LEU A 101 -4.88 2.09 -12.83
N LEU A 102 -4.12 1.80 -11.78
CA LEU A 102 -3.37 2.82 -11.03
C LEU A 102 -2.37 3.55 -11.92
N GLU A 103 -1.59 2.83 -12.72
CA GLU A 103 -0.61 3.38 -13.65
C GLU A 103 -1.27 4.17 -14.79
N GLN A 104 -2.36 3.65 -15.36
CA GLN A 104 -3.13 4.33 -16.41
C GLN A 104 -3.69 5.67 -15.91
N LYS A 105 -4.07 5.74 -14.63
CA LYS A 105 -4.52 6.97 -13.98
C LYS A 105 -3.38 7.86 -13.47
N GLY A 106 -2.12 7.47 -13.70
CA GLY A 106 -0.93 8.20 -13.27
C GLY A 106 -0.74 8.25 -11.76
N ARG A 107 -1.34 7.32 -11.01
CA ARG A 107 -1.28 7.30 -9.54
C ARG A 107 0.09 6.87 -9.02
N ASP A 108 0.89 6.22 -9.83
CA ASP A 108 2.31 5.95 -9.58
C ASP A 108 3.17 7.22 -9.61
N LYS A 109 2.72 8.28 -10.32
CA LYS A 109 3.44 9.56 -10.50
C LYS A 109 3.04 10.61 -9.47
N TYR A 110 2.85 10.19 -8.22
CA TYR A 110 2.36 11.08 -7.17
C TYR A 110 3.44 12.07 -6.70
N GLN A 111 3.12 13.37 -6.72
CA GLN A 111 3.99 14.41 -6.17
C GLN A 111 3.74 14.56 -4.66
N LEU A 112 4.79 14.41 -3.87
CA LEU A 112 4.73 14.53 -2.42
C LEU A 112 4.60 16.00 -2.01
N ALA A 113 3.77 16.25 -1.00
CA ALA A 113 3.73 17.56 -0.35
C ALA A 113 5.12 17.91 0.25
N PRO A 114 5.61 19.16 0.11
CA PRO A 114 6.93 19.58 0.62
C PRO A 114 7.13 19.36 2.11
N SER A 115 6.05 19.35 2.88
CA SER A 115 6.03 19.22 4.35
C SER A 115 6.39 17.83 4.87
N GLY A 116 6.72 16.86 4.01
CA GLY A 116 7.14 15.51 4.43
C GLY A 116 6.01 14.63 4.97
N VAL A 117 4.76 15.10 4.91
CA VAL A 117 3.55 14.38 5.30
C VAL A 117 2.75 13.82 4.09
N GLY A 118 3.28 14.02 2.88
CA GLY A 118 2.54 13.92 1.62
C GLY A 118 2.00 12.54 1.24
N CYS A 119 2.61 11.43 1.71
CA CYS A 119 2.19 10.08 1.31
C CYS A 119 0.74 9.75 1.71
N ARG A 120 0.20 10.40 2.75
CA ARG A 120 -1.17 10.13 3.25
C ARG A 120 -2.29 10.53 2.29
N PHE A 121 -2.05 11.48 1.37
CA PHE A 121 -3.06 11.94 0.42
C PHE A 121 -3.01 11.20 -0.91
N TRP A 122 -2.19 10.13 -0.99
CA TRP A 122 -2.12 9.30 -2.18
C TRP A 122 -3.32 8.34 -2.30
N VAL A 123 -3.75 7.78 -1.16
CA VAL A 123 -4.87 6.83 -1.06
C VAL A 123 -6.21 7.55 -1.11
#